data_AF-A0A0B4FR63-F1
#
_entry.id   AF-A0A0B4FR63-F1
#
_cell.length_a   1.000
_cell.length_b   1.000
_cell.length_c   1.000
_cell.angle_alpha   90.00
_cell.angle_beta   90.00
_cell.angle_gamma   90.00
#
_symmetry.space_group_name_H-M   'P 1'
#
loop_
_entity.id
_entity.type
_entity.pdbx_description
1 polymer ?
#
loop_
_entity_poly.entity_id
_entity_poly.type
_entity_poly.pdbx_seq_one_letter_code
_entity_poly.pdbx_strand_id
1 'polypeptide(L)'
;MAPDAYTLEQVLAVARSHPFYERTMTYPPDPATVAQLQDSKARRGDEALLKAQKPICKRDLYKVIQRLVNDVDPKNTYRKGVYTSITGGGHGGTPLFFATDVAENRRHRATFGRFLRATGVIDPSDWVLSTHCAGDLYR
;
A
#
# COMPACT_ATOMS: atom_id res chain seq x y z
N MET A 1 -5.97 11.14 -16.27
CA MET A 1 -5.53 10.42 -15.05
C MET A 1 -5.03 11.44 -14.05
N ALA A 2 -5.18 11.20 -12.74
CA ALA A 2 -4.56 12.08 -11.75
C ALA A 2 -3.03 12.06 -11.99
N PRO A 3 -2.36 13.22 -12.12
CA PRO A 3 -0.96 13.30 -12.51
C PRO A 3 0.00 12.60 -11.52
N ASP A 4 -0.46 12.34 -10.29
CA ASP A 4 0.33 11.70 -9.21
C ASP A 4 -0.02 10.22 -8.98
N ALA A 5 -0.82 9.60 -9.86
CA ALA A 5 -1.24 8.21 -9.72
C ALA A 5 -0.21 7.25 -10.32
N TYR A 6 0.00 6.12 -9.65
CA TYR A 6 0.86 5.06 -10.16
C TYR A 6 0.14 4.24 -11.24
N THR A 7 0.86 3.91 -12.32
CA THR A 7 0.36 2.93 -13.30
C THR A 7 0.43 1.53 -12.71
N LEU A 8 -0.38 0.63 -13.25
CA LEU A 8 -0.36 -0.78 -12.86
C LEU A 8 1.03 -1.41 -13.13
N GLU A 9 1.64 -1.10 -14.26
CA GLU A 9 3.03 -1.44 -14.57
C GLU A 9 4.01 -1.04 -13.46
N GLN A 10 3.93 0.19 -12.96
CA GLN A 10 4.78 0.70 -11.88
C GLN A 10 4.57 -0.08 -10.57
N VAL A 11 3.30 -0.33 -10.21
CA VAL A 11 2.95 -1.10 -9.01
C VAL A 11 3.49 -2.53 -9.11
N LEU A 12 3.32 -3.18 -10.27
CA LEU A 12 3.78 -4.56 -10.49
C LEU A 12 5.31 -4.67 -10.60
N ALA A 13 6.01 -3.63 -11.08
CA ALA A 13 7.46 -3.57 -11.04
C ALA A 13 7.98 -3.61 -9.59
N VAL A 14 7.41 -2.79 -8.70
CA VAL A 14 7.77 -2.78 -7.28
C VAL A 14 7.38 -4.09 -6.58
N ALA A 15 6.18 -4.62 -6.89
CA ALA A 15 5.69 -5.88 -6.29
C ALA A 15 6.66 -7.05 -6.52
N ARG A 16 7.26 -7.15 -7.72
CA ARG A 16 8.23 -8.21 -8.06
C ARG A 16 9.53 -8.15 -7.26
N SER A 17 9.86 -7.02 -6.69
CA SER A 17 11.04 -6.83 -5.82
C SER A 17 10.68 -6.81 -4.34
N HIS A 18 9.43 -7.14 -3.98
CA HIS A 18 8.97 -7.12 -2.60
C HIS A 18 8.95 -8.54 -2.00
N PRO A 19 9.37 -8.74 -0.74
CA PRO A 19 9.35 -10.04 -0.04
C PRO A 19 7.97 -10.69 0.11
N PHE A 20 6.90 -9.95 -0.20
CA PHE A 20 5.54 -10.49 -0.23
C PHE A 20 5.33 -11.39 -1.45
N TYR A 21 5.97 -11.09 -2.57
CA TYR A 21 5.76 -11.77 -3.84
C TYR A 21 6.99 -12.57 -4.28
N GLU A 22 8.20 -12.10 -3.95
CA GLU A 22 9.46 -12.75 -4.30
C GLU A 22 10.19 -13.24 -3.05
N ARG A 23 10.34 -14.56 -2.92
CA ARG A 23 10.88 -15.20 -1.70
C ARG A 23 12.38 -15.02 -1.55
N THR A 24 13.07 -14.73 -2.65
CA THR A 24 14.51 -14.44 -2.63
C THR A 24 14.83 -13.05 -2.07
N MET A 25 13.84 -12.16 -1.93
CA MET A 25 14.02 -10.82 -1.37
C MET A 25 13.96 -10.85 0.17
N THR A 26 14.99 -10.29 0.81
CA THR A 26 15.05 -10.18 2.27
C THR A 26 14.25 -8.98 2.79
N TYR A 27 14.39 -7.82 2.17
CA TYR A 27 13.74 -6.57 2.58
C TYR A 27 12.96 -5.94 1.43
N PRO A 28 11.97 -5.06 1.72
CA PRO A 28 11.37 -4.23 0.69
C PRO A 28 12.42 -3.35 0.00
N PRO A 29 12.19 -2.96 -1.27
CA PRO A 29 13.07 -2.03 -1.95
C PRO A 29 13.10 -0.68 -1.21
N ASP A 30 14.26 -0.02 -1.23
CA ASP A 30 14.40 1.32 -0.67
C ASP A 30 13.81 2.39 -1.62
N PRO A 31 13.62 3.64 -1.16
CA PRO A 31 13.01 4.69 -1.99
C PRO A 31 13.74 4.95 -3.32
N ALA A 32 15.07 4.84 -3.34
CA ALA A 32 15.85 5.02 -4.56
C ALA A 32 15.59 3.90 -5.57
N THR A 33 15.55 2.65 -5.09
CA THR A 33 15.21 1.47 -5.90
C THR A 33 13.77 1.54 -6.40
N VAL A 34 12.83 1.99 -5.55
CA VAL A 34 11.42 2.19 -5.96
C VAL A 34 11.32 3.20 -7.10
N ALA A 35 12.01 4.35 -7.01
CA ALA A 35 12.01 5.35 -8.08
C ALA A 35 12.57 4.77 -9.40
N GLN A 36 13.68 4.03 -9.34
CA GLN A 36 14.25 3.37 -10.52
C GLN A 36 13.30 2.34 -11.15
N LEU A 37 12.61 1.55 -10.33
CA LEU A 37 11.61 0.59 -10.80
C LEU A 37 10.42 1.28 -11.46
N GLN A 38 10.01 2.44 -10.94
CA GLN A 38 8.92 3.24 -11.49
C GLN A 38 9.27 3.92 -12.82
N ASP A 39 10.54 4.27 -13.01
CA ASP A 39 11.05 4.86 -14.27
C ASP A 39 11.37 3.80 -15.32
N SER A 40 11.50 2.53 -14.92
CA SER A 40 11.76 1.43 -15.84
C SER A 40 10.56 1.18 -16.75
N LYS A 41 10.74 1.38 -18.06
CA LYS A 41 9.72 1.06 -19.07
C LYS A 41 9.55 -0.45 -19.18
N ALA A 42 8.58 -1.02 -18.48
CA ALA A 42 8.17 -2.40 -18.69
C ALA A 42 7.54 -2.54 -20.09
N ARG A 43 8.08 -3.45 -20.91
CA ARG A 43 7.65 -3.65 -22.32
C ARG A 43 6.42 -4.55 -22.48
N ARG A 44 5.70 -4.88 -21.40
CA ARG A 44 4.55 -5.80 -21.42
C ARG A 44 3.31 -5.03 -21.00
N GLY A 45 2.24 -5.15 -21.79
CA GLY A 45 0.96 -4.53 -21.46
C GLY A 45 0.39 -5.06 -20.14
N ASP A 46 -0.33 -4.17 -19.45
CA ASP A 46 -0.98 -4.33 -18.14
C ASP A 46 -1.67 -5.69 -17.92
N GLU A 47 -2.42 -6.19 -18.90
CA GLU A 47 -3.20 -7.43 -18.77
C GLU A 47 -2.31 -8.67 -18.61
N ALA A 48 -1.22 -8.75 -19.37
CA ALA A 48 -0.27 -9.86 -19.27
C ALA A 48 0.49 -9.84 -17.94
N LEU A 49 0.73 -8.64 -17.40
CA LEU A 49 1.40 -8.46 -16.11
C LEU A 49 0.49 -8.88 -14.96
N LEU A 50 -0.80 -8.50 -14.97
CA LEU A 50 -1.78 -8.91 -13.98
C LEU A 50 -1.96 -10.42 -13.94
N LYS A 51 -2.12 -11.08 -15.10
CA LYS A 51 -2.30 -12.54 -15.17
C LYS A 51 -1.10 -13.32 -14.64
N ALA A 52 0.09 -12.75 -14.72
CA ALA A 52 1.30 -13.35 -14.18
C ALA A 52 1.47 -13.15 -12.67
N GLN A 53 0.71 -12.23 -12.05
CA GLN A 53 0.82 -11.92 -10.64
C GLN A 53 0.19 -13.02 -9.80
N LYS A 54 1.00 -13.69 -8.97
CA LYS A 54 0.52 -14.75 -8.09
C LYS A 54 -0.30 -14.16 -6.93
N PRO A 55 -1.51 -14.69 -6.67
CA PRO A 55 -2.24 -14.36 -5.45
C PRO A 55 -1.42 -14.72 -4.21
N ILE A 56 -1.50 -13.89 -3.17
CA ILE A 56 -0.90 -14.18 -1.86
C ILE A 56 -2.00 -14.62 -0.89
N CYS A 57 -1.71 -15.66 -0.12
CA CYS A 57 -2.56 -16.09 0.98
C CYS A 57 -2.27 -15.26 2.26
N LYS A 58 -3.33 -14.87 2.97
CA LYS A 58 -3.25 -14.12 4.25
C LYS A 58 -2.26 -14.75 5.25
N ARG A 59 -2.24 -16.08 5.34
CA ARG A 59 -1.31 -16.83 6.21
C ARG A 59 0.17 -16.58 5.88
N ASP A 60 0.50 -16.53 4.59
CA ASP A 60 1.89 -16.37 4.16
C ASP A 60 2.32 -14.90 4.32
N LEU A 61 1.39 -13.98 4.07
CA LEU A 61 1.59 -12.55 4.33
C LEU A 61 1.94 -12.30 5.80
N TYR A 62 1.24 -12.94 6.75
CA TYR A 62 1.55 -12.79 8.18
C TYR A 62 2.97 -13.20 8.55
N LYS A 63 3.47 -14.31 8.00
CA LYS A 63 4.84 -14.77 8.28
C LYS A 63 5.86 -13.73 7.84
N VAL A 64 5.68 -13.14 6.66
CA VAL A 64 6.58 -12.11 6.13
C VAL A 64 6.46 -10.82 6.94
N ILE A 65 5.24 -10.38 7.26
CA ILE A 65 5.02 -9.18 8.09
C ILE A 65 5.65 -9.34 9.47
N GLN A 66 5.41 -10.46 10.15
CA GLN A 66 5.97 -10.71 11.49
C GLN A 66 7.50 -10.66 11.46
N ARG A 67 8.14 -11.25 10.45
CA ARG A 67 9.59 -11.15 10.24
C ARG A 67 10.01 -9.69 10.08
N LEU A 68 9.40 -8.96 9.13
CA LEU A 68 9.79 -7.59 8.80
C LEU A 68 9.50 -6.58 9.92
N VAL A 69 8.50 -6.81 10.76
CA VAL A 69 8.22 -5.93 11.91
C VAL A 69 9.25 -6.14 13.02
N ASN A 70 9.62 -7.40 13.29
CA ASN A 70 10.54 -7.73 14.39
C ASN A 70 12.02 -7.54 14.02
N ASP A 71 12.34 -7.48 12.72
CA ASP A 71 13.70 -7.22 12.24
C ASP A 71 14.06 -5.73 12.38
N VAL A 72 15.14 -5.47 13.12
CA VAL A 72 15.67 -4.13 13.41
C VAL A 72 16.90 -3.77 12.60
N ASP A 73 17.31 -4.61 11.64
CA ASP A 73 18.41 -4.29 10.72
C ASP A 73 18.14 -2.95 10.01
N PRO A 74 19.12 -2.03 9.94
CA PRO A 74 18.94 -0.73 9.31
C PRO A 74 18.60 -0.80 7.82
N LYS A 75 18.88 -1.90 7.12
CA LYS A 75 18.50 -2.14 5.73
C LYS A 75 17.01 -2.44 5.57
N ASN A 76 16.34 -2.88 6.64
CA ASN A 76 14.91 -3.12 6.62
C ASN A 76 14.13 -1.79 6.55
N THR A 77 13.55 -1.52 5.39
CA THR A 77 12.77 -0.30 5.14
C THR A 77 11.30 -0.42 5.53
N TYR A 78 10.83 -1.62 5.89
CA TYR A 78 9.40 -1.91 6.05
C TYR A 78 8.65 -1.03 7.08
N ARG A 79 9.36 -0.59 8.13
CA ARG A 79 8.78 0.25 9.21
C ARG A 79 9.10 1.75 9.05
N LYS A 80 9.80 2.14 7.99
CA LYS A 80 10.27 3.53 7.83
C LYS A 80 9.21 4.35 7.13
N GLY A 81 8.82 5.48 7.74
CA GLY A 81 7.92 6.44 7.09
C GLY A 81 6.51 5.88 6.84
N VAL A 82 5.99 5.02 7.73
CA VAL A 82 4.68 4.37 7.56
C VAL A 82 3.67 4.85 8.60
N TYR A 83 2.41 4.93 8.20
CA TYR A 83 1.26 4.90 9.10
C TYR A 83 0.89 3.44 9.36
N THR A 84 0.95 3.04 10.63
CA THR A 84 0.57 1.69 11.04
C THR A 84 -0.92 1.63 11.39
N SER A 85 -1.58 0.60 10.88
CA SER A 85 -2.96 0.25 11.24
C SER A 85 -3.12 -1.26 11.32
N ILE A 86 -4.23 -1.69 11.91
CA ILE A 86 -4.64 -3.09 11.94
C ILE A 86 -6.09 -3.21 11.49
N THR A 87 -6.47 -4.29 10.82
CA THR A 87 -7.88 -4.59 10.58
C THR A 87 -8.55 -5.05 11.88
N GLY A 88 -9.84 -4.79 12.07
CA GLY A 88 -10.59 -5.22 13.24
C GLY A 88 -10.72 -6.74 13.46
N GLY A 89 -10.22 -7.59 12.55
CA GLY A 89 -10.19 -9.04 12.74
C GLY A 89 -11.59 -9.64 12.90
N GLY A 90 -12.36 -9.72 11.80
CA GLY A 90 -13.73 -10.26 11.85
C GLY A 90 -13.78 -11.69 12.42
N HIS A 91 -14.83 -12.00 13.19
CA HIS A 91 -15.19 -13.33 13.73
C HIS A 91 -14.03 -14.10 14.41
N GLY A 92 -13.22 -13.43 15.23
CA GLY A 92 -12.11 -14.06 15.97
C GLY A 92 -10.85 -14.30 15.13
N GLY A 93 -10.79 -13.81 13.90
CA GLY A 93 -9.59 -13.86 13.07
C GLY A 93 -8.51 -12.87 13.54
N THR A 94 -7.24 -13.24 13.38
CA THR A 94 -6.13 -12.34 13.71
C THR A 94 -6.25 -11.03 12.91
N PRO A 95 -6.09 -9.86 13.56
CA PRO A 95 -5.93 -8.57 12.91
C PRO A 95 -4.77 -8.60 11.90
N LEU A 96 -4.95 -8.04 10.71
CA LEU A 96 -3.89 -7.87 9.73
C LEU A 96 -3.25 -6.49 9.92
N PHE A 97 -1.93 -6.48 10.07
CA PHE A 97 -1.13 -5.26 10.17
C PHE A 97 -0.88 -4.67 8.78
N PHE A 98 -1.06 -3.36 8.67
CA PHE A 98 -0.76 -2.57 7.48
C PHE A 98 0.26 -1.50 7.84
N ALA A 99 1.32 -1.42 7.04
CA ALA A 99 2.33 -0.36 7.10
C ALA A 99 2.25 0.45 5.80
N THR A 100 1.32 1.40 5.76
CA THR A 100 1.09 2.22 4.58
C THR A 100 2.09 3.37 4.56
N ASP A 101 2.75 3.63 3.43
CA ASP A 101 3.65 4.79 3.29
C ASP A 101 2.91 6.11 3.58
N VAL A 102 3.55 6.99 4.36
CA VAL A 102 2.97 8.26 4.81
C VAL A 102 2.62 9.18 3.63
N ALA A 103 3.47 9.24 2.61
CA ALA A 103 3.28 10.14 1.47
C ALA A 103 2.24 9.59 0.50
N GLU A 104 2.22 8.29 0.24
CA GLU A 104 1.16 7.60 -0.50
C GLU A 104 -0.20 7.78 0.19
N ASN A 105 -0.26 7.56 1.50
CA ASN A 105 -1.49 7.71 2.27
C ASN A 105 -2.06 9.14 2.20
N ARG A 106 -1.20 10.17 2.28
CA ARG A 106 -1.61 11.57 2.10
C ARG A 106 -2.14 11.83 0.69
N ARG A 107 -1.50 11.28 -0.34
CA ARG A 107 -1.95 11.43 -1.73
C ARG A 107 -3.28 10.72 -1.98
N HIS A 108 -3.51 9.55 -1.40
CA HIS A 108 -4.78 8.85 -1.47
C HIS A 108 -5.91 9.70 -0.87
N ARG A 109 -5.70 10.25 0.34
CA ARG A 109 -6.70 11.13 1.00
C ARG A 109 -6.98 12.39 0.19
N ALA A 110 -5.93 13.06 -0.30
CA ALA A 110 -6.09 14.26 -1.13
C ALA A 110 -6.83 13.96 -2.44
N THR A 111 -6.53 12.83 -3.08
CA THR A 111 -7.19 12.42 -4.33
C THR A 111 -8.65 12.08 -4.11
N PHE A 112 -8.96 11.35 -3.03
CA PHE A 112 -10.35 11.01 -2.71
C PHE A 112 -11.16 12.24 -2.30
N GLY A 113 -10.58 13.17 -1.54
CA GLY A 113 -11.23 14.45 -1.23
C GLY A 113 -11.56 15.27 -2.49
N ARG A 114 -10.63 15.34 -3.45
CA ARG A 114 -10.90 15.97 -4.76
C ARG A 114 -12.02 15.27 -5.53
N PHE A 115 -12.06 13.94 -5.48
CA PHE A 115 -13.11 13.15 -6.11
C PHE A 115 -14.49 13.47 -5.51
N LEU A 116 -14.63 13.42 -4.18
CA LEU A 116 -15.89 13.74 -3.50
C LEU A 116 -16.37 15.17 -3.79
N ARG A 117 -15.44 16.12 -3.86
CA ARG A 117 -15.77 17.50 -4.26
C ARG A 117 -16.27 17.55 -5.70
N ALA A 118 -15.63 16.84 -6.62
CA ALA A 118 -16.03 16.79 -8.02
C ALA A 118 -17.41 16.17 -8.23
N THR A 119 -17.84 15.27 -7.33
CA THR A 119 -19.20 14.70 -7.35
C THR A 119 -20.25 15.60 -6.69
N GLY A 120 -19.87 16.75 -6.14
CA GLY A 120 -20.78 17.64 -5.41
C GLY A 120 -21.24 17.10 -4.06
N VAL A 121 -20.56 16.07 -3.53
CA VAL A 121 -20.90 15.46 -2.23
C VAL A 121 -20.41 16.33 -1.07
N ILE A 122 -19.33 17.10 -1.29
CA ILE A 122 -18.74 18.01 -0.31
C ILE A 122 -18.40 19.37 -0.95
N ASP A 123 -18.48 20.42 -0.16
CA ASP A 123 -18.10 21.81 -0.44
C ASP A 123 -16.87 22.24 0.38
N PRO A 124 -16.07 23.27 -0.04
CA PRO A 124 -14.99 23.80 0.78
C PRO A 124 -15.35 24.23 2.21
N SER A 125 -16.62 24.54 2.52
CA SER A 125 -17.06 24.82 3.89
C SER A 125 -17.29 23.59 4.76
N ASP A 126 -17.32 22.39 4.16
CA ASP A 126 -17.68 21.17 4.88
C ASP A 126 -16.52 20.61 5.70
N TRP A 127 -16.88 20.05 6.86
CA TRP A 127 -15.96 19.26 7.66
C TRP A 127 -16.27 17.77 7.49
N VAL A 128 -15.31 17.04 6.92
CA VAL A 128 -15.46 15.60 6.62
C VAL A 128 -14.80 14.76 7.71
N LEU A 129 -15.58 13.86 8.30
CA LEU A 129 -15.11 12.88 9.28
C LEU A 129 -15.27 11.46 8.73
N SER A 130 -14.20 10.67 8.77
CA SER A 130 -14.25 9.23 8.46
C SER A 130 -14.25 8.40 9.73
N THR A 131 -15.30 7.61 9.93
CA THR A 131 -15.46 6.73 11.10
C THR A 131 -15.56 5.27 10.68
N HIS A 132 -15.12 4.37 11.55
CA HIS A 132 -15.47 2.97 11.48
C HIS A 132 -16.97 2.81 11.73
N CYS A 133 -17.59 1.78 11.17
CA CYS A 133 -19.02 1.50 11.43
C CYS A 133 -19.33 1.22 12.92
N ALA A 134 -18.30 0.92 13.73
CA ALA A 134 -18.41 0.78 15.18
C ALA A 134 -18.26 2.10 15.97
N GLY A 135 -18.14 3.25 15.30
CA GLY A 135 -18.07 4.57 15.94
C GLY A 135 -16.66 5.09 16.24
N ASP A 136 -15.63 4.27 16.11
CA ASP A 136 -14.24 4.71 16.27
C ASP A 136 -13.78 5.58 15.10
N LEU A 137 -12.95 6.59 15.35
CA LEU A 137 -12.34 7.38 14.28
C LEU A 137 -11.40 6.50 13.44
N TYR A 138 -11.64 6.40 12.13
CA TYR A 138 -10.71 5.74 11.22
C TYR A 138 -9.67 6.77 10.78
N ARG A 139 -8.40 6.36 10.78
CA ARG A 139 -7.30 7.27 10.41
C ARG A 139 -7.31 7.59 8.93
#